data_AF-A0A4U6TPM5-F1
#
_entry.id   AF-A0A4U6TPM5-F1
#
_cell.length_a   1.000
_cell.length_b   1.000
_cell.length_c   1.000
_cell.angle_alpha   90.00
_cell.angle_beta   90.00
_cell.angle_gamma   90.00
#
_symmetry.space_group_name_H-M   'P 1'
#
loop_
_entity.id
_entity.type
_entity.pdbx_description
1 polymer ?
#
loop_
_entity_poly.entity_id
_entity_poly.type
_entity_poly.pdbx_seq_one_letter_code
_entity_poly.pdbx_strand_id
1 'polypeptide(L)'
;MLSLGSQDQAAAVRSRVLAAAAAASRAEREREREVDAMVQRLTYRKRHSYATKSNQTRVVKTPGGRLVYQYTKKRASGPKCPVTGKKIQGIPHLRPAEYKRSRLSRNRRTVNRPYGGVLSGQAVRERIIRAFLVEEQKIVKKVLKIQKTKEKTTSK
;
A
#
# COMPACT_ATOMS: atom_id res chain seq x y z
N MET A 1 69.02 42.09 -32.16
CA MET A 1 68.09 41.73 -31.07
C MET A 1 66.68 41.79 -31.63
N LEU A 2 65.98 40.66 -31.74
CA LEU A 2 64.51 40.56 -31.66
C LEU A 2 64.12 39.08 -31.81
N SER A 3 63.99 38.43 -30.65
CA SER A 3 62.91 37.50 -30.31
C SER A 3 62.45 36.46 -31.35
N LEU A 4 63.27 35.44 -31.61
CA LEU A 4 62.78 34.12 -32.07
C LEU A 4 62.07 33.32 -30.95
N GLY A 5 62.06 33.83 -29.71
CA GLY A 5 61.52 33.13 -28.54
C GLY A 5 60.00 33.11 -28.41
N SER A 6 59.24 33.77 -29.30
CA SER A 6 57.78 33.89 -29.14
C SER A 6 56.99 32.79 -29.85
N GLN A 7 57.50 32.21 -30.94
CA GLN A 7 56.77 31.18 -31.69
C GLN A 7 56.86 29.81 -31.01
N ASP A 8 58.02 29.46 -30.45
CA ASP A 8 58.22 28.20 -29.71
C ASP A 8 57.47 28.16 -28.38
N GLN A 9 57.39 29.30 -27.67
CA GLN A 9 56.59 29.39 -26.44
C GLN A 9 55.08 29.24 -26.73
N ALA A 10 54.59 29.84 -27.82
CA ALA A 10 53.19 29.69 -28.22
C ALA A 10 52.87 28.25 -28.66
N ALA A 11 53.79 27.57 -29.33
CA ALA A 11 53.64 26.16 -29.71
C ALA A 11 53.64 25.22 -28.49
N ALA A 12 54.48 25.48 -27.49
CA ALA A 12 54.54 24.71 -26.24
C ALA A 12 53.29 24.90 -25.36
N VAL A 13 52.73 26.11 -25.32
CA VAL A 13 51.45 26.37 -24.62
C VAL A 13 50.29 25.70 -25.36
N ARG A 14 50.26 25.77 -26.70
CA ARG A 14 49.25 25.07 -27.51
C ARG A 14 49.33 23.56 -27.38
N SER A 15 50.53 22.97 -27.36
CA SER A 15 50.70 21.52 -27.18
C SER A 15 50.28 21.06 -25.78
N ARG A 16 50.55 21.85 -24.74
CA ARG A 16 50.07 21.59 -23.38
C ARG A 16 48.55 21.75 -23.24
N VAL A 17 47.96 22.77 -23.85
CA VAL A 17 46.50 22.98 -23.85
C VAL A 17 45.78 21.87 -24.64
N LEU A 18 46.31 21.45 -25.80
CA LEU A 18 45.79 20.31 -26.56
C LEU A 18 45.97 18.98 -25.81
N ALA A 19 47.09 18.78 -25.11
CA ALA A 19 47.30 17.60 -24.28
C ALA A 19 46.37 17.57 -23.06
N ALA A 20 46.14 18.72 -22.42
CA ALA A 20 45.20 18.86 -21.30
C ALA A 20 43.74 18.69 -21.75
N ALA A 21 43.35 19.24 -22.90
CA ALA A 21 42.03 19.03 -23.50
C ALA A 21 41.81 17.56 -23.93
N ALA A 22 42.85 16.92 -24.48
CA ALA A 22 42.82 15.49 -24.79
C ALA A 22 42.73 14.61 -23.53
N ALA A 23 43.38 14.99 -22.42
CA ALA A 23 43.26 14.31 -21.13
C ALA A 23 41.88 14.49 -20.48
N ALA A 24 41.30 15.70 -20.56
CA ALA A 24 39.94 15.99 -20.09
C ALA A 24 38.88 15.17 -20.86
N SER A 25 39.01 15.08 -22.18
CA SER A 25 38.11 14.25 -23.02
C SER A 25 38.25 12.75 -22.78
N ARG A 26 39.43 12.27 -22.32
CA ARG A 26 39.65 10.87 -21.92
C ARG A 26 39.03 10.56 -20.56
N ALA A 27 39.16 11.46 -19.59
CA ALA A 27 38.53 11.35 -18.28
C ALA A 27 36.98 11.44 -18.36
N GLU A 28 36.46 12.29 -19.25
CA GLU A 28 35.02 12.36 -19.53
C GLU A 28 34.50 11.10 -20.22
N ARG A 29 35.23 10.53 -21.20
CA ARG A 29 34.89 9.22 -21.80
C ARG A 29 34.99 8.04 -20.83
N GLU A 30 35.92 8.08 -19.88
CA GLU A 30 36.02 7.07 -18.82
C GLU A 30 34.86 7.18 -17.83
N ARG A 31 34.44 8.40 -17.46
CA ARG A 31 33.21 8.63 -16.68
C ARG A 31 31.96 8.19 -17.43
N GLU A 32 31.86 8.44 -18.73
CA GLU A 32 30.74 7.96 -19.57
C GLU A 32 30.71 6.42 -19.67
N ARG A 33 31.87 5.76 -19.73
CA ARG A 33 31.97 4.29 -19.73
C ARG A 33 31.61 3.64 -18.39
N GLU A 34 31.87 4.31 -17.28
CA GLU A 34 31.53 3.82 -15.94
C GLU A 34 30.01 3.87 -15.67
N VAL A 35 29.30 4.79 -16.34
CA VAL A 35 27.82 4.93 -16.26
C VAL A 35 27.08 3.84 -17.07
N ASP A 36 27.76 3.16 -18.00
CA ASP A 36 27.15 2.24 -18.95
C ASP A 36 27.27 0.75 -18.57
N ALA A 37 27.66 0.45 -17.32
CA ALA A 37 27.54 -0.89 -16.77
C ALA A 37 26.06 -1.28 -16.67
N MET A 38 25.54 -1.89 -17.74
CA MET A 38 24.14 -2.30 -17.87
C MET A 38 23.63 -2.98 -16.61
N VAL A 39 22.65 -2.36 -15.94
CA VAL A 39 21.97 -2.92 -14.76
C VAL A 39 21.46 -4.33 -15.10
N GLN A 40 21.64 -5.26 -14.16
CA GLN A 40 21.23 -6.65 -14.34
C GLN A 40 19.75 -6.74 -14.75
N ARG A 41 19.48 -7.12 -16.00
CA ARG A 41 18.11 -7.30 -16.53
C ARG A 41 17.44 -8.53 -15.92
N LEU A 42 16.11 -8.45 -15.77
CA LEU A 42 15.31 -9.47 -15.10
C LEU A 42 14.23 -10.00 -16.02
N THR A 43 14.05 -11.32 -16.00
CA THR A 43 13.00 -12.03 -16.73
C THR A 43 12.02 -12.67 -15.76
N TYR A 44 10.75 -12.77 -16.15
CA TYR A 44 9.75 -13.50 -15.37
C TYR A 44 10.14 -14.98 -15.29
N ARG A 45 10.03 -15.57 -14.09
CA ARG A 45 10.41 -16.96 -13.80
C ARG A 45 9.26 -17.97 -13.93
N LYS A 46 8.00 -17.50 -13.89
CA LYS A 46 6.79 -18.31 -14.12
C LYS A 46 6.50 -18.38 -15.61
N ARG A 47 5.76 -19.43 -16.01
CA ARG A 47 5.23 -19.61 -17.37
C ARG A 47 4.50 -18.38 -17.92
N HIS A 48 3.80 -17.63 -17.06
CA HIS A 48 3.07 -16.44 -17.47
C HIS A 48 4.00 -15.24 -17.70
N SER A 49 4.11 -14.80 -18.95
CA SER A 49 5.03 -13.75 -19.42
C SER A 49 4.49 -12.32 -19.32
N TYR A 50 3.17 -12.11 -19.16
CA TYR A 50 2.58 -10.78 -19.18
C TYR A 50 2.58 -10.07 -17.81
N ALA A 51 2.61 -8.74 -17.83
CA ALA A 51 2.56 -7.86 -16.66
C ALA A 51 1.12 -7.66 -16.15
N THR A 52 0.53 -8.70 -15.56
CA THR A 52 -0.85 -8.64 -15.04
C THR A 52 -0.89 -8.34 -13.54
N LYS A 53 -2.06 -7.90 -13.03
CA LYS A 53 -2.26 -7.63 -11.59
C LYS A 53 -1.94 -8.84 -10.69
N SER A 54 -2.03 -10.07 -11.19
CA SER A 54 -1.68 -11.30 -10.46
C SER A 54 -0.19 -11.63 -10.50
N ASN A 55 0.52 -11.12 -11.50
CA ASN A 55 1.93 -11.39 -11.76
C ASN A 55 2.83 -10.27 -11.19
N GLN A 56 2.45 -9.68 -10.06
CA GLN A 56 3.22 -8.64 -9.40
C GLN A 56 4.52 -9.22 -8.82
N THR A 57 5.64 -8.60 -9.16
CA THR A 57 6.97 -9.01 -8.75
C THR A 57 7.65 -7.96 -7.88
N ARG A 58 8.55 -8.40 -7.01
CA ARG A 58 9.49 -7.56 -6.28
C ARG A 58 10.90 -7.98 -6.67
N VAL A 59 11.76 -7.01 -6.99
CA VAL A 59 13.19 -7.25 -7.22
C VAL A 59 13.85 -7.46 -5.86
N VAL A 60 14.53 -8.60 -5.70
CA VAL A 60 15.25 -8.95 -4.46
C VAL A 60 16.67 -9.37 -4.83
N LYS A 61 17.65 -8.88 -4.06
CA LYS A 61 19.05 -9.32 -4.17
C LYS A 61 19.19 -10.65 -3.44
N THR A 62 19.64 -11.67 -4.16
CA THR A 62 19.90 -12.99 -3.58
C THR A 62 21.24 -12.99 -2.84
N PRO A 63 21.47 -13.93 -1.90
CA PRO A 63 22.77 -14.05 -1.23
C PRO A 63 23.95 -14.15 -2.20
N GLY A 64 23.76 -14.78 -3.37
CA GLY A 64 24.76 -14.85 -4.45
C GLY A 64 24.92 -13.54 -5.25
N GLY A 65 24.46 -12.40 -4.73
CA GLY A 65 24.65 -11.08 -5.33
C GLY A 65 23.76 -10.75 -6.53
N ARG A 66 23.02 -11.73 -7.08
CA ARG A 66 22.18 -11.56 -8.27
C ARG A 66 20.81 -10.99 -7.92
N LEU A 67 20.33 -10.04 -8.73
CA LEU A 67 18.94 -9.56 -8.68
C LEU A 67 18.01 -10.61 -9.30
N VAL A 68 16.89 -10.88 -8.64
CA VAL A 68 15.88 -11.85 -9.09
C VAL A 68 14.47 -11.34 -8.78
N TYR A 69 13.50 -11.63 -9.66
CA TYR A 69 12.08 -11.43 -9.35
C TYR A 69 11.56 -12.47 -8.36
N GLN A 70 11.04 -11.98 -7.23
CA GLN A 70 10.18 -12.75 -6.34
C GLN A 70 8.71 -12.39 -6.57
N TYR A 71 7.85 -13.40 -6.62
CA TYR A 71 6.41 -13.19 -6.83
C TYR A 71 5.73 -12.78 -5.54
N THR A 72 5.05 -11.64 -5.61
CA THR A 72 4.22 -11.14 -4.53
C THR A 72 2.75 -11.44 -4.81
N LYS A 73 2.00 -11.78 -3.77
CA LYS A 73 0.55 -11.95 -3.90
C LYS A 73 -0.10 -10.56 -3.91
N LYS A 74 -1.23 -10.41 -4.63
CA LYS A 74 -2.05 -9.18 -4.55
C LYS A 74 -2.38 -8.86 -3.09
N ARG A 75 -2.26 -7.60 -2.72
CA ARG A 75 -2.66 -7.08 -1.42
C ARG A 75 -4.17 -7.27 -1.22
N ALA A 76 -4.56 -7.77 -0.06
CA ALA A 76 -5.96 -7.97 0.28
C ALA A 76 -6.58 -6.69 0.85
N SER A 77 -7.84 -6.45 0.50
CA SER A 77 -8.69 -5.54 1.27
C SER A 77 -9.14 -6.23 2.55
N GLY A 78 -8.98 -5.55 3.68
CA GLY A 78 -9.48 -6.04 4.96
C GLY A 78 -11.02 -6.08 5.05
N PRO A 79 -11.58 -6.78 6.06
CA PRO A 79 -13.01 -6.78 6.33
C PRO A 79 -13.52 -5.37 6.62
N LYS A 80 -14.67 -5.02 6.03
CA LYS A 80 -15.31 -3.72 6.19
C LYS A 80 -16.67 -3.87 6.86
N CYS A 81 -17.04 -2.87 7.65
CA CYS A 81 -18.39 -2.73 8.18
C CYS A 81 -19.35 -2.37 7.03
N PRO A 82 -20.49 -3.07 6.85
CA PRO A 82 -21.47 -2.75 5.81
C PRO A 82 -22.19 -1.41 6.06
N VAL A 83 -22.36 -1.00 7.31
CA VAL A 83 -23.07 0.24 7.67
C VAL A 83 -22.16 1.46 7.50
N THR A 84 -20.94 1.39 8.04
CA THR A 84 -20.02 2.54 8.09
C THR A 84 -19.04 2.56 6.92
N GLY A 85 -18.87 1.45 6.18
CA GLY A 85 -17.82 1.29 5.16
C GLY A 85 -16.37 1.22 5.71
N LYS A 86 -16.18 1.58 6.99
CA LYS A 86 -14.89 1.56 7.69
C LYS A 86 -14.35 0.13 7.85
N LYS A 87 -13.03 0.00 7.83
CA LYS A 87 -12.34 -1.28 8.08
C LYS A 87 -12.52 -1.70 9.55
N ILE A 88 -12.64 -3.00 9.78
CA ILE A 88 -12.81 -3.54 11.13
C ILE A 88 -11.45 -3.63 11.80
N GLN A 89 -11.31 -2.95 12.94
CA GLN A 89 -10.10 -2.97 13.74
C GLN A 89 -9.92 -4.33 14.44
N GLY A 90 -8.67 -4.73 14.64
CA GLY A 90 -8.29 -5.97 15.33
C GLY A 90 -8.34 -7.23 14.46
N ILE A 91 -8.63 -7.12 13.16
CA ILE A 91 -8.63 -8.26 12.24
C ILE A 91 -7.57 -8.03 11.14
N PRO A 92 -6.65 -8.99 10.90
CA PRO A 92 -5.55 -8.82 9.96
C PRO A 92 -6.04 -8.85 8.51
N HIS A 93 -5.53 -7.99 7.65
CA HIS A 93 -5.95 -7.89 6.25
C HIS A 93 -5.24 -8.92 5.37
N LEU A 94 -5.78 -10.13 5.33
CA LEU A 94 -5.17 -11.27 4.62
C LEU A 94 -6.03 -11.72 3.43
N ARG A 95 -5.46 -12.53 2.55
CA ARG A 95 -6.23 -13.14 1.46
C ARG A 95 -7.13 -14.25 1.99
N PRO A 96 -8.25 -14.59 1.32
CA PRO A 96 -9.15 -15.67 1.76
C PRO A 96 -8.44 -17.00 2.02
N ALA A 97 -7.43 -17.34 1.21
CA ALA A 97 -6.64 -18.56 1.40
C ALA A 97 -5.82 -18.58 2.70
N GLU A 98 -5.43 -17.41 3.21
CA GLU A 98 -4.66 -17.26 4.46
C GLU A 98 -5.58 -17.18 5.70
N TYR A 99 -6.85 -16.84 5.52
CA TYR A 99 -7.89 -16.87 6.56
C TYR A 99 -8.37 -18.28 6.93
N LYS A 100 -7.92 -19.31 6.20
CA LYS A 100 -8.26 -20.71 6.47
C LYS A 100 -7.86 -21.10 7.89
N ARG A 101 -8.67 -21.97 8.53
CA ARG A 101 -8.48 -22.42 9.92
C ARG A 101 -7.11 -23.08 10.17
N SER A 102 -6.50 -23.68 9.14
CA SER A 102 -5.18 -24.30 9.22
C SER A 102 -4.01 -23.30 9.29
N ARG A 103 -4.22 -22.06 8.83
CA ARG A 103 -3.18 -21.02 8.76
C ARG A 103 -3.34 -19.99 9.89
N LEU A 104 -4.57 -19.73 10.31
CA LEU A 104 -4.88 -18.70 11.29
C LEU A 104 -5.86 -19.19 12.36
N SER A 105 -5.48 -18.97 13.62
CA SER A 105 -6.31 -19.27 14.79
C SER A 105 -7.60 -18.44 14.83
N ARG A 106 -8.56 -18.85 15.68
CA ARG A 106 -9.87 -18.15 15.78
C ARG A 106 -9.73 -16.74 16.37
N ASN A 107 -8.96 -16.58 17.45
CA ASN A 107 -8.76 -15.27 18.12
C ASN A 107 -8.24 -14.18 17.19
N ARG A 108 -7.44 -14.51 16.17
CA ARG A 108 -6.94 -13.57 15.16
C ARG A 108 -7.97 -13.23 14.08
N ARG A 109 -9.06 -13.99 13.96
CA ARG A 109 -10.11 -13.80 12.95
C ARG A 109 -11.35 -13.09 13.47
N THR A 110 -11.51 -13.05 14.78
CA THR A 110 -12.72 -12.55 15.44
C THR A 110 -12.37 -11.53 16.51
N VAL A 111 -13.30 -10.63 16.82
CA VAL A 111 -13.20 -9.76 18.00
C VAL A 111 -14.23 -10.22 19.03
N ASN A 112 -13.86 -10.22 20.31
CA ASN A 112 -14.71 -10.72 21.39
C ASN A 112 -15.79 -9.71 21.79
N ARG A 113 -16.75 -9.47 20.89
CA ARG A 113 -17.95 -8.64 21.10
C ARG A 113 -19.09 -9.10 20.19
N PRO A 114 -20.35 -8.70 20.46
CA PRO A 114 -21.46 -8.93 19.53
C PRO A 114 -21.16 -8.38 18.12
N TYR A 115 -21.48 -9.15 17.09
CA TYR A 115 -21.18 -8.85 15.68
C TYR A 115 -19.69 -8.58 15.38
N GLY A 116 -18.78 -9.13 16.19
CA GLY A 116 -17.34 -9.03 15.98
C GLY A 116 -16.91 -9.58 14.62
N GLY A 117 -16.18 -8.76 13.85
CA GLY A 117 -15.75 -9.12 12.49
C GLY A 117 -16.75 -8.87 11.38
N VAL A 118 -17.95 -8.41 11.72
CA VAL A 118 -18.96 -7.97 10.73
C VAL A 118 -19.25 -6.47 10.88
N LEU A 119 -19.48 -5.99 12.10
CA LEU A 119 -19.79 -4.59 12.38
C LEU A 119 -18.63 -3.88 13.09
N SER A 120 -18.50 -2.57 12.85
CA SER A 120 -17.62 -1.69 13.64
C SER A 120 -18.16 -1.51 15.06
N GLY A 121 -17.30 -1.19 16.03
CA GLY A 121 -17.75 -0.95 17.42
C GLY A 121 -18.78 0.16 17.53
N GLN A 122 -18.63 1.23 16.74
CA GLN A 122 -19.58 2.34 16.65
C GLN A 122 -20.96 1.86 16.15
N ALA A 123 -20.99 1.09 15.06
CA ALA A 123 -22.24 0.57 14.50
C ALA A 123 -22.96 -0.40 15.46
N VAL A 124 -22.21 -1.18 16.25
CA VAL A 124 -22.79 -2.05 17.28
C VAL A 124 -23.43 -1.21 18.39
N ARG A 125 -22.74 -0.17 18.88
CA ARG A 125 -23.27 0.75 19.90
C ARG A 125 -24.56 1.43 19.44
N GLU A 126 -24.56 1.97 18.23
CA GLU A 126 -25.75 2.60 17.66
C GLU A 126 -26.92 1.62 17.53
N ARG A 127 -26.66 0.36 17.15
CA ARG A 127 -27.71 -0.66 17.05
C ARG A 127 -28.32 -0.99 18.42
N ILE A 128 -27.50 -1.08 19.46
CA ILE A 128 -27.96 -1.33 20.83
C ILE A 128 -28.83 -0.16 21.31
N ILE A 129 -28.35 1.07 21.16
CA ILE A 129 -29.10 2.28 21.58
C ILE A 129 -30.41 2.41 20.79
N ARG A 130 -30.38 2.22 19.47
CA ARG A 130 -31.59 2.29 18.65
C ARG A 130 -32.61 1.21 19.03
N ALA A 131 -32.16 -0.02 19.31
CA ALA A 131 -33.06 -1.09 19.75
C ALA A 131 -33.75 -0.71 21.06
N PHE A 132 -32.98 -0.25 22.05
CA PHE A 132 -33.51 0.22 23.34
C PHE A 132 -34.53 1.35 23.17
N LEU A 133 -34.16 2.44 22.48
CA LEU A 133 -35.06 3.58 22.30
C LEU A 133 -36.35 3.22 21.56
N VAL A 134 -36.29 2.31 20.58
CA VAL A 134 -37.47 1.85 19.85
C VAL A 134 -38.38 1.03 20.77
N GLU A 135 -37.84 0.22 21.66
CA GLU A 135 -38.62 -0.52 22.66
C GLU A 135 -39.30 0.41 23.66
N GLU A 136 -38.55 1.38 24.20
CA GLU A 136 -39.09 2.41 25.11
C GLU A 136 -40.22 3.20 24.44
N GLN A 137 -40.00 3.67 23.21
CA GLN A 137 -41.04 4.40 22.46
C GLN A 137 -42.27 3.53 22.16
N LYS A 138 -42.10 2.21 21.94
CA LYS A 138 -43.24 1.30 21.74
C LYS A 138 -44.10 1.21 23.00
N ILE A 139 -43.49 1.16 24.19
CA ILE A 139 -44.21 1.12 25.47
C ILE A 139 -44.98 2.43 25.67
N VAL A 140 -44.31 3.58 25.54
CA VAL A 140 -44.94 4.90 25.68
C VAL A 140 -46.12 5.06 24.70
N LYS A 141 -45.93 4.67 23.43
CA LYS A 141 -47.01 4.71 22.42
C LYS A 141 -48.19 3.80 22.78
N LYS A 142 -47.96 2.64 23.41
CA LYS A 142 -49.04 1.76 23.87
C LYS A 142 -49.81 2.37 25.04
N VAL A 143 -49.11 2.89 26.05
CA VAL A 143 -49.74 3.51 27.24
C VAL A 143 -50.58 4.72 26.84
N LEU A 144 -50.02 5.62 26.01
CA LEU A 144 -50.76 6.79 25.52
C LEU A 144 -51.99 6.42 24.70
N LYS A 145 -51.94 5.33 23.92
CA LYS A 145 -53.12 4.81 23.21
C LYS A 145 -54.19 4.32 24.19
N ILE A 146 -53.81 3.58 25.23
CA ILE A 146 -54.73 3.04 26.24
C ILE A 146 -55.41 4.19 27.03
N GLN A 147 -54.66 5.21 27.41
CA GLN A 147 -55.21 6.39 28.10
C GLN A 147 -56.22 7.13 27.22
N LYS A 148 -55.86 7.42 25.96
CA LYS A 148 -56.78 8.06 25.00
C LYS A 148 -58.05 7.25 24.75
N THR A 149 -57.96 5.91 24.72
CA THR A 149 -59.16 5.07 24.59
C THR A 149 -60.03 5.12 25.84
N LYS A 150 -59.43 5.13 27.04
CA LYS A 150 -60.16 5.25 28.31
C LYS A 150 -60.88 6.60 28.45
N GLU A 151 -60.21 7.70 28.13
CA GLU A 151 -60.79 9.05 28.16
C GLU A 151 -62.00 9.19 27.22
N LYS A 152 -61.90 8.63 26.01
CA LYS A 152 -63.02 8.60 25.04
C LYS A 152 -64.20 7.76 25.49
N THR A 153 -63.96 6.68 26.24
CA THR A 153 -65.05 5.87 26.80
C THR A 153 -65.72 6.54 27.98
N THR A 154 -64.98 7.34 28.77
CA THR A 154 -65.54 8.08 29.92
C THR A 154 -66.28 9.35 29.52
N SER A 155 -65.96 9.94 28.35
CA SER A 155 -66.64 11.13 27.84
C SER A 155 -67.87 10.84 26.98
N LYS A 156 -68.23 9.55 26.81
CA LYS A 156 -69.42 9.07 26.11
C LYS A 156 -70.44 8.63 27.14
#